data_AF-A0ABD2Q9I7-F1
#
_entry.id   AF-A0ABD2Q9I7-F1
#
_cell.length_a   1.000
_cell.length_b   1.000
_cell.length_c   1.000
_cell.angle_alpha   90.00
_cell.angle_beta   90.00
_cell.angle_gamma   90.00
#
_symmetry.space_group_name_H-M   'P 1'
#
loop_
_entity.id
_entity.type
_entity.pdbx_description
1 polymer ?
#
loop_
_entity_poly.entity_id
_entity_poly.type
_entity_poly.pdbx_seq_one_letter_code
_entity_poly.pdbx_strand_id
1 'polypeptide(L)'
;DSFPGLIPLIQSYLSLTEHGDVDTMFSVCQYLDFISKKASGEIVTTAQWMRERVMAHPGYHQDSVVSESVSHDLMNEILQISEENHRPEKLFPAHSRKSRSGSVLSYATLSAEERFSYTINRRRSNGIEPK
;
A
#
# COMPACT_ATOMS: atom_id res chain seq x y z
N ASP A 1 22.25 18.09 1.06
CA ASP A 1 21.80 17.14 2.10
C ASP A 1 20.29 17.22 2.29
N SER A 2 19.55 16.28 1.71
CA SER A 2 18.12 16.12 1.93
C SER A 2 17.87 14.75 2.53
N PHE A 3 17.18 14.69 3.65
CA PHE A 3 16.79 13.44 4.28
C PHE A 3 15.79 12.71 3.35
N PRO A 4 16.07 11.46 2.91
CA PRO A 4 15.21 10.74 1.97
C PRO A 4 13.84 10.35 2.56
N GLY A 5 13.68 10.43 3.89
CA GLY A 5 12.47 9.98 4.59
C GLY A 5 12.61 8.57 5.14
N LEU A 6 11.71 8.21 6.06
CA LEU A 6 11.80 6.94 6.78
C LEU A 6 11.45 5.73 5.91
N ILE A 7 10.45 5.84 5.03
CA ILE A 7 10.01 4.73 4.17
C ILE A 7 11.13 4.29 3.20
N PRO A 8 11.81 5.18 2.45
CA PRO A 8 12.93 4.78 1.59
C PRO A 8 14.11 4.16 2.35
N LEU A 9 14.35 4.58 3.59
CA LEU A 9 15.39 3.99 4.44
C LEU A 9 15.02 2.56 4.84
N ILE A 10 13.78 2.32 5.27
CA ILE A 10 13.30 0.97 5.61
C ILE A 10 13.36 0.06 4.39
N GLN A 11 12.93 0.53 3.22
CA GLN A 11 13.02 -0.24 1.97
C GLN A 11 14.46 -0.61 1.62
N SER A 12 15.40 0.32 1.80
CA SER A 12 16.83 0.08 1.60
C SER A 12 17.41 -0.92 2.61
N TYR A 13 16.98 -0.86 3.87
CA TYR A 13 17.37 -1.84 4.88
C TYR A 13 16.88 -3.25 4.54
N LEU A 14 15.62 -3.36 4.12
CA LEU A 14 15.03 -4.64 3.70
C LEU A 14 15.77 -5.22 2.49
N SER A 15 16.21 -4.38 1.53
CA SER A 15 16.93 -4.83 0.32
C SER A 15 18.33 -5.40 0.57
N LEU A 16 18.96 -4.99 1.67
CA LEU A 16 20.28 -5.44 2.12
C LEU A 16 20.22 -6.68 3.01
N THR A 17 19.04 -7.03 3.53
CA THR A 17 18.87 -8.18 4.42
C THR A 17 18.79 -9.47 3.58
N GLU A 18 19.88 -10.23 3.52
CA GLU A 18 20.00 -11.42 2.65
C GLU A 18 19.20 -12.65 3.12
N HIS A 19 18.71 -12.68 4.36
CA HIS A 19 18.11 -13.88 4.98
C HIS A 19 16.60 -13.76 5.28
N GLY A 20 15.91 -12.81 4.66
CA GLY A 20 14.46 -12.62 4.86
C GLY A 20 13.61 -13.60 4.02
N ASP A 21 12.52 -14.09 4.61
CA ASP A 21 11.45 -14.77 3.88
C ASP A 21 10.79 -13.81 2.86
N VAL A 22 10.71 -14.23 1.59
CA VAL A 22 10.24 -13.38 0.49
C VAL A 22 8.78 -12.95 0.69
N ASP A 23 7.94 -13.84 1.21
CA ASP A 23 6.53 -13.55 1.47
C ASP A 23 6.35 -12.52 2.59
N THR A 24 7.18 -12.63 3.64
CA THR A 24 7.25 -11.65 4.72
C THR A 24 7.72 -10.29 4.21
N MET A 25 8.79 -10.24 3.40
CA MET A 25 9.29 -8.98 2.82
C MET A 25 8.25 -8.33 1.90
N PHE A 26 7.58 -9.11 1.07
CA PHE A 26 6.50 -8.62 0.20
C PHE A 26 5.32 -8.06 1.01
N SER A 27 4.95 -8.71 2.11
CA SER A 27 3.89 -8.23 3.00
C SER A 27 4.26 -6.90 3.65
N VAL A 28 5.51 -6.75 4.12
CA VAL A 28 6.01 -5.49 4.71
C VAL A 28 6.03 -4.38 3.65
N CYS A 29 6.52 -4.65 2.43
CA CYS A 29 6.52 -3.66 1.35
C CYS A 29 5.10 -3.18 1.01
N GLN A 30 4.10 -4.08 0.99
CA GLN A 30 2.70 -3.70 0.79
C GLN A 30 2.17 -2.80 1.92
N TYR A 31 2.50 -3.08 3.18
CA TYR A 31 2.12 -2.21 4.29
C TYR A 31 2.76 -0.83 4.20
N LEU A 32 4.04 -0.76 3.83
CA LEU A 32 4.75 0.51 3.64
C LEU A 32 4.16 1.32 2.49
N ASP A 33 3.81 0.69 1.37
CA ASP A 33 3.12 1.35 0.25
C ASP A 33 1.76 1.90 0.68
N PHE A 34 0.97 1.09 1.40
CA PHE A 34 -0.33 1.52 1.91
C PHE A 34 -0.23 2.73 2.86
N ILE A 35 0.74 2.72 3.78
CA ILE A 35 1.00 3.85 4.68
C ILE A 35 1.44 5.08 3.88
N SER A 36 2.34 4.92 2.91
CA SER A 36 2.81 6.01 2.06
C SER A 36 1.65 6.66 1.29
N LYS A 37 0.79 5.84 0.68
CA LYS A 37 -0.39 6.31 -0.06
C LYS A 37 -1.42 7.01 0.83
N LYS A 38 -1.65 6.52 2.05
CA LYS A 38 -2.48 7.26 3.03
C LYS A 38 -1.87 8.60 3.42
N ALA A 39 -0.56 8.66 3.63
CA ALA A 39 0.14 9.89 4.00
C ALA A 39 0.17 10.92 2.85
N SER A 40 0.28 10.46 1.60
CA SER A 40 0.25 11.32 0.41
C SER A 40 -1.15 11.83 0.05
N GLY A 41 -2.21 11.21 0.58
CA GLY A 41 -3.60 11.53 0.25
C GLY A 41 -4.17 10.79 -0.96
N GLU A 42 -3.40 9.88 -1.59
CA GLU A 42 -3.90 9.01 -2.66
C GLU A 42 -5.01 8.07 -2.17
N ILE A 43 -4.89 7.59 -0.92
CA ILE A 43 -5.91 6.78 -0.25
C ILE A 43 -6.56 7.59 0.86
N VAL A 44 -7.89 7.58 0.93
CA VAL A 44 -8.59 8.33 1.99
C VAL A 44 -8.28 7.76 3.37
N THR A 45 -8.23 8.66 4.35
CA THR A 45 -8.12 8.26 5.75
C THR A 45 -9.45 7.70 6.24
N THR A 46 -9.41 6.83 7.26
CA THR A 46 -10.63 6.33 7.91
C THR A 46 -11.50 7.47 8.43
N ALA A 47 -10.87 8.49 9.04
CA ALA A 47 -11.58 9.66 9.53
C ALA A 47 -12.26 10.46 8.40
N GLN A 48 -11.59 10.63 7.26
CA GLN A 48 -12.21 11.27 6.09
C GLN A 48 -13.37 10.42 5.55
N TRP A 49 -13.18 9.12 5.39
CA TRP A 49 -14.22 8.21 4.95
C TRP A 49 -15.44 8.25 5.87
N MET A 50 -15.26 8.18 7.19
CA MET A 50 -16.36 8.29 8.16
C MET A 50 -17.13 9.61 8.02
N ARG A 51 -16.42 10.74 7.83
CA ARG A 51 -17.07 12.03 7.59
C ARG A 51 -17.88 12.03 6.28
N GLU A 52 -17.33 11.46 5.20
CA GLU A 52 -18.05 11.31 3.92
C GLU A 52 -19.33 10.46 4.10
N ARG A 53 -19.27 9.38 4.89
CA ARG A 53 -20.44 8.52 5.18
C ARG A 53 -21.50 9.25 5.98
N VAL A 54 -21.12 9.97 7.04
CA VAL A 54 -22.03 10.79 7.85
C VAL A 54 -22.67 11.90 7.01
N MET A 55 -21.86 12.63 6.23
CA MET A 55 -22.36 13.74 5.40
C MET A 55 -23.32 13.28 4.28
N ALA A 56 -23.14 12.06 3.77
CA ALA A 56 -24.02 11.48 2.76
C ALA A 56 -25.30 10.86 3.33
N HIS A 57 -25.44 10.77 4.65
CA HIS A 57 -26.57 10.12 5.30
C HIS A 57 -27.84 11.00 5.25
N PRO A 58 -29.01 10.49 4.82
CA PRO A 58 -30.22 11.30 4.69
C PRO A 58 -30.75 11.86 6.02
N GLY A 59 -30.45 11.18 7.13
CA GLY A 59 -30.76 11.63 8.49
C GLY A 59 -29.76 12.63 9.10
N TYR A 60 -28.76 13.10 8.35
CA TYR A 60 -27.81 14.10 8.82
C TYR A 60 -28.17 15.49 8.28
N HIS A 61 -28.34 16.46 9.18
CA HIS A 61 -28.86 17.79 8.85
C HIS A 61 -27.79 18.87 8.70
N GLN A 62 -26.52 18.48 8.56
CA GLN A 62 -25.36 19.41 8.53
C GLN A 62 -25.28 20.33 9.76
N ASP A 63 -25.90 19.92 10.86
CA ASP A 63 -25.96 20.59 12.15
C ASP A 63 -24.84 20.14 13.10
N SER A 64 -23.89 19.34 12.60
CA SER A 64 -22.81 18.72 13.37
C SER A 64 -23.30 17.75 14.47
N VAL A 65 -24.55 17.31 14.41
CA VAL A 65 -25.11 16.31 15.33
C VAL A 65 -25.26 14.98 14.61
N VAL A 66 -24.63 13.94 15.14
CA VAL A 66 -24.77 12.57 14.63
C VAL A 66 -25.87 11.88 15.44
N SER A 67 -27.04 11.70 14.84
CA SER A 67 -28.17 11.02 15.48
C SER A 67 -27.91 9.51 15.63
N GLU A 68 -28.71 8.86 16.48
CA GLU A 68 -28.61 7.42 16.73
C GLU A 68 -28.75 6.60 15.43
N SER A 69 -29.67 6.98 14.54
CA SER A 69 -29.85 6.30 13.26
C SER A 69 -28.62 6.42 12.35
N VAL A 70 -28.05 7.62 12.22
CA VAL A 70 -26.82 7.84 11.43
C VAL A 70 -25.65 7.03 12.01
N SER A 71 -25.51 7.01 13.34
CA SER A 71 -24.46 6.25 14.03
C SER A 71 -24.63 4.75 13.85
N HIS A 72 -25.85 4.24 13.98
CA HIS A 72 -26.18 2.84 13.78
C HIS A 72 -25.82 2.36 12.37
N ASP A 73 -26.20 3.12 11.34
CA ASP A 73 -25.93 2.76 9.95
C ASP A 73 -24.42 2.83 9.62
N LEU A 74 -23.71 3.83 10.18
CA LEU A 74 -22.25 3.89 10.07
C LEU A 74 -21.57 2.67 10.73
N MET A 75 -21.99 2.29 11.93
CA MET A 75 -21.42 1.14 12.64
C MET A 75 -21.71 -0.18 11.93
N ASN A 76 -22.89 -0.33 11.35
CA ASN A 76 -23.23 -1.49 10.53
C ASN A 76 -22.32 -1.59 9.30
N GLU A 77 -22.07 -0.48 8.60
CA GLU A 77 -21.15 -0.48 7.46
C GLU A 77 -19.72 -0.83 7.87
N ILE A 78 -19.25 -0.31 9.02
CA ILE A 78 -17.94 -0.67 9.59
C ILE A 78 -17.88 -2.17 9.92
N LEU A 79 -18.94 -2.76 10.48
CA LEU A 79 -19.01 -4.18 10.77
C LEU A 79 -18.90 -5.02 9.47
N GLN A 80 -19.66 -4.65 8.43
CA GLN A 80 -19.58 -5.30 7.12
C GLN A 80 -18.17 -5.24 6.52
N ILE A 81 -17.43 -4.15 6.76
CA ILE A 81 -16.03 -4.03 6.35
C ILE A 81 -15.13 -4.98 7.12
N SER A 82 -15.30 -5.05 8.44
CA SER A 82 -14.50 -5.91 9.31
C SER A 82 -14.70 -7.40 9.02
N GLU A 83 -15.91 -7.79 8.59
CA GLU A 83 -16.26 -9.16 8.23
C GLU A 83 -15.91 -9.52 6.77
N GLU A 84 -15.25 -8.62 6.03
CA GLU A 84 -14.91 -8.76 4.61
C GLU A 84 -16.13 -8.86 3.66
N ASN A 85 -17.33 -8.59 4.15
CA ASN A 85 -18.57 -8.54 3.37
C ASN A 85 -18.67 -7.28 2.49
N HIS A 86 -17.99 -6.21 2.88
CA HIS A 86 -17.91 -4.96 2.14
C HIS A 86 -16.47 -4.44 2.09
N ARG A 87 -16.03 -3.92 0.93
CA ARG A 87 -14.70 -3.31 0.80
C ARG A 87 -14.79 -1.98 0.05
N PRO A 88 -14.81 -0.85 0.78
CA PRO A 88 -14.89 0.46 0.14
C PRO A 88 -13.59 0.76 -0.61
N GLU A 89 -13.71 0.94 -1.93
CA GLU A 89 -12.57 1.16 -2.84
C GLU A 89 -11.72 2.36 -2.43
N LYS A 90 -12.36 3.45 -1.99
CA LYS A 90 -11.66 4.65 -1.52
C LYS A 90 -10.73 4.38 -0.33
N LEU A 91 -11.12 3.49 0.58
CA LEU A 91 -10.37 3.18 1.81
C LEU A 91 -9.36 2.05 1.59
N PHE A 92 -9.68 1.11 0.70
CA PHE A 92 -8.90 -0.10 0.42
C PHE A 92 -8.88 -0.44 -1.10
N PRO A 93 -8.09 0.28 -1.91
CA PRO A 93 -8.04 0.06 -3.35
C PRO A 93 -7.64 -1.36 -3.78
N ALA A 94 -8.06 -1.75 -4.97
CA ALA A 94 -7.91 -3.11 -5.52
C ALA A 94 -6.45 -3.57 -5.76
N HIS A 95 -5.48 -2.66 -5.71
CA HIS A 95 -4.05 -2.99 -5.78
C HIS A 95 -3.51 -3.65 -4.50
N SER A 96 -4.31 -3.67 -3.41
CA SER A 96 -4.10 -4.55 -2.26
C SER A 96 -4.68 -5.96 -2.50
N ARG A 97 -4.62 -6.47 -3.74
CA ARG A 97 -4.96 -7.87 -4.02
C ARG A 97 -3.75 -8.75 -3.71
N LYS A 98 -3.96 -9.75 -2.85
CA LYS A 98 -3.20 -11.00 -2.96
C LYS A 98 -3.52 -11.57 -4.34
N SER A 99 -2.55 -11.55 -5.26
CA SER A 99 -2.57 -12.57 -6.30
C SER A 99 -1.93 -13.82 -5.72
N ARG A 100 -2.75 -14.81 -5.38
CA ARG A 100 -2.30 -16.20 -5.49
C ARG A 100 -2.16 -16.45 -7.00
N SER A 101 -0.94 -16.25 -7.51
CA SER A 101 -0.46 -16.43 -8.90
C SER A 101 -0.19 -15.16 -9.72
N GLY A 102 1.07 -14.74 -9.75
CA GLY A 102 1.77 -14.24 -10.95
C GLY A 102 1.47 -12.80 -11.45
N SER A 103 2.54 -12.07 -11.75
CA SER A 103 2.62 -10.83 -12.55
C SER A 103 2.44 -9.46 -11.88
N VAL A 104 2.95 -9.29 -10.67
CA VAL A 104 3.60 -8.01 -10.31
C VAL A 104 4.98 -8.39 -9.80
N LEU A 105 6.02 -7.94 -10.50
CA LEU A 105 7.40 -8.27 -10.15
C LEU A 105 7.65 -7.77 -8.73
N SER A 106 8.00 -8.70 -7.85
CA SER A 106 8.35 -8.43 -6.46
C SER A 106 9.48 -7.41 -6.43
N TYR A 107 9.63 -6.68 -5.32
CA TYR A 107 10.80 -5.84 -5.10
C TYR A 107 12.12 -6.63 -5.25
N ALA A 108 12.12 -7.92 -4.89
CA ALA A 108 13.23 -8.82 -5.16
C ALA A 108 13.49 -9.00 -6.66
N THR A 109 12.44 -9.00 -7.49
CA THR A 109 12.56 -9.11 -8.94
C THR A 109 12.98 -7.78 -9.59
N LEU A 110 12.48 -6.64 -9.11
CA LEU A 110 12.99 -5.31 -9.52
C LEU A 110 14.47 -5.13 -9.13
N SER A 111 14.85 -5.52 -7.91
CA SER A 111 16.25 -5.50 -7.46
C SER A 111 17.13 -6.50 -8.23
N ALA A 112 16.59 -7.65 -8.64
CA ALA A 112 17.29 -8.58 -9.52
C ALA A 112 17.47 -8.00 -10.93
N GLU A 113 16.47 -7.31 -11.47
CA GLU A 113 16.53 -6.62 -12.76
C GLU A 113 17.53 -5.44 -12.74
N GLU A 114 17.58 -4.68 -11.66
CA GLU A 114 18.57 -3.60 -11.47
C GLU A 114 20.00 -4.16 -11.33
N ARG A 115 20.19 -5.23 -10.52
CA ARG A 115 21.50 -5.91 -10.40
C ARG A 115 21.91 -6.61 -11.71
N PHE A 116 20.98 -7.17 -12.46
CA PHE A 116 21.22 -7.75 -13.77
C PHE A 116 21.61 -6.67 -14.79
N SER A 117 20.89 -5.55 -14.83
CA SER A 117 21.22 -4.40 -15.67
C SER A 117 22.59 -3.81 -15.33
N TYR A 118 22.91 -3.68 -14.04
CA TYR A 118 24.21 -3.21 -13.57
C TYR A 118 25.37 -4.15 -13.94
N THR A 119 25.20 -5.46 -13.80
CA THR A 119 26.22 -6.45 -14.17
C THR A 119 26.44 -6.55 -15.68
N ILE A 120 25.38 -6.43 -16.49
CA ILE A 120 25.47 -6.37 -17.96
C ILE A 120 26.21 -5.10 -18.43
N ASN A 121 25.89 -3.94 -17.86
CA ASN A 121 26.57 -2.68 -18.19
C ASN A 121 28.04 -2.67 -17.75
N ARG A 122 28.37 -3.35 -16.65
CA ARG A 122 29.75 -3.57 -16.19
C ARG A 122 30.55 -4.53 -17.11
N ARG A 123 29.91 -5.55 -17.71
CA ARG A 123 30.59 -6.44 -18.67
C ARG A 123 30.87 -5.75 -20.01
N ARG A 124 29.94 -4.91 -20.47
CA ARG A 124 30.10 -4.08 -21.67
C ARG A 124 31.21 -3.03 -21.54
N SER A 125 31.34 -2.39 -20.37
CA SER A 125 32.41 -1.42 -20.10
C SER A 125 33.80 -2.04 -19.92
N ASN A 126 33.88 -3.32 -19.53
CA ASN A 126 35.15 -4.05 -19.37
C ASN A 126 35.55 -4.90 -20.60
N GLY A 127 34.85 -4.77 -21.73
CA GLY A 127 35.28 -5.33 -23.02
C GLY A 127 35.34 -6.86 -23.13
N ILE A 128 34.56 -7.60 -22.34
CA ILE A 128 34.51 -9.07 -22.43
C ILE A 128 33.25 -9.47 -23.20
N GLU A 129 33.40 -9.83 -24.48
CA GLU A 129 32.33 -10.45 -25.28
C GLU A 129 32.13 -11.92 -24.92
N PRO A 130 30.88 -12.43 -24.90
CA PRO A 130 30.60 -13.83 -24.67
C PRO A 130 30.93 -14.67 -25.93
N LYS A 131 31.55 -15.84 -25.72
CA LYS A 131 31.65 -16.91 -26.72
C LYS A 131 30.32 -17.63 -26.89
#